data_AF-A0A2P4PS58-F1
#
_entry.id   AF-A0A2P4PS58-F1
#
_cell.length_a   1.000
_cell.length_b   1.000
_cell.length_c   1.000
_cell.angle_alpha   90.00
_cell.angle_beta   90.00
_cell.angle_gamma   90.00
#
_symmetry.space_group_name_H-M   'P 1'
#
loop_
_entity.id
_entity.type
_entity.pdbx_description
1 polymer ?
#
loop_
_entity_poly.entity_id
_entity_poly.type
_entity_poly.pdbx_seq_one_letter_code
_entity_poly.pdbx_strand_id
1 'polypeptide(L)'
;MRMIDIYPQQSIIVCECALYDLEIFLGHQDYSQRHKEKDEIVKDIVSGLLELQKHNIVHTELSPKNIMYFKNKDDYDERWKLIDFDSACIVDKDDVKIITNYSAPEIIRSHENKTEIKANFAMDMFSFGLVLYFLETGHHYWDGENEITKEEMISTKRLIIDVQDPTACFIIKELLSETILSRMSLQKFMQSTYYTGVAENKNMYRIYNTNQTAVLAEPMNLDSNYISGMREEEYRLYRTFKPFFENYHNEMKKNLEMMGSKIDDCTNDLKDLTKKIPQWNMDVVKTISSFICLRTQRSMARSGSKRL
;
A
#
# COMPACT_ATOMS: atom_id res chain seq x y z
N MET A 1 52.39 -22.04 -36.90
CA MET A 1 51.63 -21.17 -35.98
C MET A 1 50.22 -21.73 -35.89
N ARG A 2 49.91 -22.51 -34.84
CA ARG A 2 48.54 -23.01 -34.61
C ARG A 2 47.79 -21.91 -33.87
N MET A 3 46.74 -21.37 -34.48
CA MET A 3 45.79 -20.55 -33.73
C MET A 3 45.09 -21.48 -32.76
N ILE A 4 45.32 -21.27 -31.46
CA ILE A 4 44.50 -21.84 -30.40
C ILE A 4 43.33 -20.89 -30.29
N ASP A 5 42.17 -21.30 -30.81
CA ASP A 5 40.92 -20.60 -30.55
C ASP A 5 40.63 -20.74 -29.06
N ILE A 6 40.97 -19.69 -28.29
CA ILE A 6 40.63 -19.58 -26.88
C ILE A 6 39.17 -19.14 -26.84
N TYR A 7 38.26 -20.11 -26.77
CA TYR A 7 36.87 -19.81 -26.42
C TYR A 7 36.83 -19.43 -24.93
N PRO A 8 36.24 -18.27 -24.56
CA PRO A 8 36.04 -17.94 -23.15
C PRO A 8 35.22 -19.06 -22.49
N GLN A 9 35.62 -19.48 -21.29
CA GLN A 9 34.87 -20.48 -20.53
C GLN A 9 33.45 -19.96 -20.30
N GLN A 10 32.47 -20.61 -20.93
CA GLN A 10 31.06 -20.30 -20.73
C GLN A 10 30.52 -21.17 -19.60
N SER A 11 30.02 -20.54 -18.53
CA SER A 11 29.23 -21.22 -17.52
C SER A 11 27.80 -21.39 -18.04
N ILE A 12 27.28 -22.61 -18.01
CA ILE A 12 25.91 -22.94 -18.43
C ILE A 12 25.18 -23.50 -17.21
N ILE A 13 24.04 -22.91 -16.88
CA ILE A 13 23.13 -23.40 -15.86
C ILE A 13 21.93 -24.04 -16.58
N VAL A 14 21.60 -25.28 -16.23
CA VAL A 14 20.44 -25.99 -16.75
C VAL A 14 19.39 -26.05 -15.64
N CYS A 15 18.24 -25.43 -15.88
CA CYS A 15 17.13 -25.35 -14.93
C CYS A 15 15.87 -26.01 -15.52
N GLU A 16 14.87 -26.19 -14.65
CA GLU A 16 13.50 -26.46 -15.08
C GLU A 16 12.97 -25.30 -15.95
N CYS A 17 12.10 -25.60 -16.92
CA CYS A 17 11.55 -24.61 -17.84
C CYS A 17 10.22 -24.06 -17.31
N ALA A 18 10.18 -22.77 -16.97
CA ALA A 18 8.95 -22.06 -16.61
C ALA A 18 8.21 -21.55 -17.86
N LEU A 19 6.90 -21.29 -17.72
CA LEU A 19 6.09 -20.74 -18.80
C LEU A 19 6.17 -19.21 -18.89
N TYR A 20 6.09 -18.53 -17.76
CA TYR A 20 6.11 -17.07 -17.63
C TYR A 20 6.44 -16.67 -16.19
N ASP A 21 6.92 -15.44 -16.02
CA ASP A 21 7.03 -14.80 -14.72
C ASP A 21 5.72 -14.10 -14.30
N LEU A 22 5.65 -13.70 -13.04
CA LEU A 22 4.48 -13.09 -12.43
C LEU A 22 4.16 -11.71 -13.03
N GLU A 23 5.18 -10.97 -13.49
CA GLU A 23 5.00 -9.65 -14.09
C GLU A 23 4.25 -9.75 -15.42
N ILE A 24 4.71 -10.63 -16.31
CA ILE A 24 4.07 -10.90 -17.60
C ILE A 24 2.66 -11.45 -17.40
N PHE A 25 2.49 -12.35 -16.44
CA PHE A 25 1.21 -12.99 -16.15
C PHE A 25 0.13 -12.00 -15.72
N LEU A 26 0.45 -11.13 -14.75
CA LEU A 26 -0.51 -10.17 -14.21
C LEU A 26 -0.68 -8.93 -15.08
N GLY A 27 0.32 -8.57 -15.89
CA GLY A 27 0.28 -7.37 -16.75
C GLY A 27 -0.86 -7.36 -17.77
N HIS A 28 -1.46 -8.52 -18.06
CA HIS A 28 -2.60 -8.67 -18.96
C HIS A 28 -3.95 -8.85 -18.25
N GLN A 29 -3.96 -8.87 -16.91
CA GLN A 29 -5.14 -9.19 -16.11
C GLN A 29 -5.82 -7.96 -15.53
N ASP A 30 -7.16 -7.99 -15.46
CA ASP A 30 -7.93 -7.03 -14.68
C ASP A 30 -7.93 -7.39 -13.17
N TYR A 31 -8.45 -6.48 -12.34
CA TYR A 31 -8.53 -6.68 -10.89
C TYR A 31 -9.27 -7.97 -10.48
N SER A 32 -10.35 -8.33 -11.18
CA SER A 32 -11.16 -9.50 -10.85
C SER A 32 -10.45 -10.81 -11.20
N GLN A 33 -9.65 -10.81 -12.27
CA GLN A 33 -8.81 -11.94 -12.65
C GLN A 33 -7.69 -12.15 -11.63
N ARG A 34 -6.94 -11.09 -11.29
CA ARG A 34 -5.86 -11.18 -10.29
C ARG A 34 -6.35 -11.69 -8.95
N HIS A 35 -7.49 -11.17 -8.48
CA HIS A 35 -8.05 -11.55 -7.18
C HIS A 35 -8.45 -13.05 -7.10
N LYS A 36 -8.73 -13.71 -8.23
CA LYS A 36 -9.05 -15.15 -8.25
C LYS A 36 -7.82 -16.04 -8.09
N GLU A 37 -6.66 -15.58 -8.54
CA GLU A 37 -5.43 -16.39 -8.60
C GLU A 37 -4.46 -16.03 -7.48
N LYS A 38 -4.61 -14.84 -6.88
CA LYS A 38 -3.76 -14.29 -5.83
C LYS A 38 -3.49 -15.27 -4.69
N ASP A 39 -4.52 -15.96 -4.19
CA ASP A 39 -4.39 -16.78 -2.99
C ASP A 39 -3.41 -17.95 -3.19
N GLU A 40 -3.44 -18.60 -4.36
CA GLU A 40 -2.50 -19.68 -4.69
C GLU A 40 -1.09 -19.14 -4.94
N ILE A 41 -0.97 -18.01 -5.65
CA ILE A 41 0.32 -17.33 -5.86
C ILE A 41 0.98 -16.99 -4.51
N VAL A 42 0.21 -16.40 -3.59
CA VAL A 42 0.70 -16.00 -2.26
C VAL A 42 1.11 -17.22 -1.43
N LYS A 43 0.36 -18.32 -1.46
CA LYS A 43 0.74 -19.57 -0.77
C LYS A 43 2.07 -20.11 -1.27
N ASP A 44 2.28 -20.13 -2.58
CA ASP A 44 3.51 -20.62 -3.18
C ASP A 44 4.72 -19.73 -2.85
N ILE A 45 4.55 -18.39 -2.91
CA ILE A 45 5.60 -17.44 -2.50
C ILE A 45 5.95 -17.64 -1.02
N VAL A 46 4.95 -17.74 -0.14
CA VAL A 46 5.15 -17.97 1.30
C VAL A 46 5.87 -19.29 1.56
N SER A 47 5.52 -20.34 0.82
CA SER A 47 6.21 -21.64 0.89
C SER A 47 7.69 -21.50 0.52
N GLY A 48 7.99 -20.79 -0.58
CA GLY A 48 9.37 -20.48 -0.99
C GLY A 48 10.14 -19.69 0.06
N LEU A 49 9.56 -18.60 0.56
CA LEU A 49 10.15 -17.76 1.61
C LEU A 49 10.40 -18.55 2.90
N LEU A 50 9.48 -19.44 3.29
CA LEU A 50 9.65 -20.30 4.45
C LEU A 50 10.87 -21.21 4.29
N GLU A 51 11.08 -21.74 3.08
CA GLU A 51 12.22 -22.61 2.78
C GLU A 51 13.56 -21.85 2.80
N LEU A 52 13.59 -20.61 2.28
CA LEU A 52 14.77 -19.74 2.38
C LEU A 52 15.10 -19.43 3.84
N GLN A 53 14.09 -19.06 4.62
CA GLN A 53 14.27 -18.74 6.04
C GLN A 53 14.84 -19.92 6.83
N LYS A 54 14.36 -21.16 6.59
CA LYS A 54 14.90 -22.38 7.23
C LYS A 54 16.38 -22.58 6.94
N HIS A 55 16.84 -22.18 5.76
CA HIS A 55 18.21 -22.33 5.31
C HIS A 55 19.09 -21.11 5.58
N ASN A 56 18.55 -20.08 6.27
CA ASN A 56 19.23 -18.81 6.51
C ASN A 56 19.66 -18.11 5.20
N ILE A 57 18.83 -18.21 4.17
CA ILE A 57 19.04 -17.55 2.88
C ILE A 57 18.13 -16.32 2.82
N VAL A 58 18.70 -15.19 2.39
CA VAL A 58 17.98 -13.99 1.97
C VAL A 58 18.13 -13.90 0.46
N HIS A 59 17.01 -13.82 -0.26
CA HIS A 59 16.99 -13.75 -1.71
C HIS A 59 17.61 -12.46 -2.23
N THR A 60 17.35 -11.32 -1.57
CA THR A 60 17.81 -9.95 -1.89
C THR A 60 17.30 -9.35 -3.22
N GLU A 61 16.77 -10.19 -4.12
CA GLU A 61 16.18 -9.79 -5.41
C GLU A 61 14.75 -10.28 -5.61
N LEU A 62 14.00 -10.46 -4.52
CA LEU A 62 12.60 -10.87 -4.62
C LEU A 62 11.77 -9.81 -5.35
N SER A 63 11.18 -10.17 -6.49
CA SER A 63 10.38 -9.30 -7.34
C SER A 63 9.47 -10.14 -8.26
N PRO A 64 8.44 -9.56 -8.90
CA PRO A 64 7.53 -10.30 -9.79
C PRO A 64 8.25 -11.05 -10.92
N LYS A 65 9.30 -10.47 -11.52
CA LYS A 65 10.13 -11.12 -12.53
C LYS A 65 10.85 -12.39 -12.04
N ASN A 66 11.10 -12.49 -10.73
CA ASN A 66 11.82 -13.61 -10.10
C ASN A 66 10.86 -14.62 -9.45
N ILE A 67 9.57 -14.55 -9.78
CA ILE A 67 8.54 -15.50 -9.38
C ILE A 67 7.94 -16.09 -10.65
N MET A 68 8.25 -17.36 -10.94
CA MET A 68 7.88 -17.99 -12.20
C MET A 68 6.88 -19.11 -12.02
N TYR A 69 5.98 -19.26 -13.01
CA TYR A 69 4.99 -20.31 -13.04
C TYR A 69 5.53 -21.54 -13.80
N PHE A 70 5.49 -22.68 -13.11
CA PHE A 70 5.90 -23.97 -13.65
C PHE A 70 4.67 -24.85 -13.79
N LYS A 71 4.53 -25.46 -14.97
CA LYS A 71 3.48 -26.42 -15.27
C LYS A 71 4.08 -27.62 -15.97
N ASN A 72 4.01 -28.77 -15.34
CA ASN A 72 4.40 -30.01 -15.99
C ASN A 72 3.33 -30.40 -17.03
N LYS A 73 3.76 -30.89 -18.20
CA LYS A 73 2.83 -31.34 -19.26
C LYS A 73 2.13 -32.66 -18.90
N ASP A 74 2.80 -33.46 -18.06
CA ASP A 74 2.38 -34.83 -17.75
C ASP A 74 1.79 -34.97 -16.33
N ASP A 75 1.82 -33.90 -15.53
CA ASP A 75 1.32 -33.88 -14.15
C ASP A 75 0.40 -32.67 -13.93
N TYR A 76 -0.58 -32.81 -13.03
CA TYR A 76 -1.42 -31.69 -12.56
C TYR A 76 -0.71 -30.77 -11.56
N ASP A 77 0.61 -30.91 -11.43
CA ASP A 77 1.44 -30.16 -10.50
C ASP A 77 1.88 -28.84 -11.17
N GLU A 78 1.09 -27.81 -10.92
CA GLU A 78 1.34 -26.43 -11.32
C GLU A 78 1.61 -25.57 -10.08
N ARG A 79 2.69 -24.79 -10.12
CA ARG A 79 3.13 -24.01 -8.95
C ARG A 79 4.00 -22.83 -9.35
N TRP A 80 3.94 -21.79 -8.53
CA TRP A 80 4.86 -20.66 -8.58
C TRP A 80 6.13 -20.98 -7.80
N LYS A 81 7.28 -20.58 -8.30
CA LYS A 81 8.58 -20.77 -7.62
C LYS A 81 9.40 -19.49 -7.68
N LEU A 82 10.14 -19.27 -6.59
CA LEU A 82 11.22 -18.28 -6.57
C LEU A 82 12.37 -18.79 -7.43
N ILE A 83 12.95 -17.90 -8.23
CA ILE A 83 14.10 -18.18 -9.09
C ILE A 83 15.16 -17.09 -8.91
N ASP A 84 16.31 -17.26 -9.55
CA ASP A 84 17.38 -16.28 -9.62
C ASP A 84 18.03 -15.97 -8.24
N PHE A 85 18.93 -16.87 -7.85
CA PHE A 85 19.65 -16.80 -6.57
C PHE A 85 21.06 -16.21 -6.71
N ASP A 86 21.38 -15.55 -7.84
CA ASP A 86 22.72 -15.04 -8.12
C ASP A 86 23.18 -13.97 -7.11
N SER A 87 22.23 -13.23 -6.54
CA SER A 87 22.46 -12.24 -5.49
C SER A 87 22.15 -12.72 -4.07
N ALA A 88 21.72 -13.98 -3.91
CA ALA A 88 21.28 -14.50 -2.62
C ALA A 88 22.42 -14.49 -1.60
N CYS A 89 22.06 -14.25 -0.34
CA CYS A 89 23.01 -14.03 0.75
C CYS A 89 22.69 -14.94 1.94
N ILE A 90 23.71 -15.35 2.68
CA ILE A 90 23.53 -16.02 3.97
C ILE A 90 23.36 -14.97 5.07
N VAL A 91 22.29 -15.11 5.85
CA VAL A 91 21.95 -14.22 6.98
C VAL A 91 23.15 -14.03 7.92
N ASP A 92 23.38 -12.77 8.32
CA ASP A 92 24.45 -12.33 9.23
C ASP A 92 25.90 -12.68 8.80
N LYS A 93 26.10 -13.26 7.61
CA LYS A 93 27.43 -13.58 7.06
C LYS A 93 27.77 -12.66 5.89
N ASP A 94 26.90 -12.64 4.89
CA ASP A 94 27.13 -11.91 3.67
C ASP A 94 26.57 -10.49 3.74
N ASP A 95 27.27 -9.57 3.09
CA ASP A 95 26.78 -8.21 2.87
C ASP A 95 25.96 -8.17 1.58
N VAL A 96 24.87 -7.41 1.60
CA VAL A 96 24.01 -7.21 0.42
C VAL A 96 24.78 -6.41 -0.64
N LYS A 97 24.75 -6.89 -1.89
CA LYS A 97 25.59 -6.35 -2.99
C LYS A 97 24.81 -5.61 -4.06
N ILE A 98 23.49 -5.75 -4.08
CA ILE A 98 22.63 -5.24 -5.15
C ILE A 98 21.55 -4.32 -4.59
N ILE A 99 21.00 -3.49 -5.46
CA ILE A 99 19.80 -2.67 -5.22
C ILE A 99 18.89 -2.82 -6.41
N THR A 100 17.61 -2.95 -6.11
CA THR A 100 16.54 -3.02 -7.09
C THR A 100 15.39 -2.10 -6.70
N ASN A 101 14.40 -2.00 -7.57
CA ASN A 101 13.14 -1.34 -7.27
C ASN A 101 12.34 -2.05 -6.16
N TYR A 102 12.77 -3.23 -5.73
CA TYR A 102 12.15 -3.99 -4.66
C TYR A 102 12.95 -3.97 -3.35
N SER A 103 14.07 -3.24 -3.30
CA SER A 103 14.93 -3.19 -2.12
C SER A 103 14.32 -2.41 -0.95
N ALA A 104 14.55 -2.93 0.26
CA ALA A 104 14.18 -2.28 1.51
C ALA A 104 14.95 -0.96 1.73
N PRO A 105 14.35 0.02 2.44
CA PRO A 105 14.94 1.36 2.61
C PRO A 105 16.32 1.33 3.27
N GLU A 106 16.59 0.38 4.17
CA GLU A 106 17.90 0.21 4.78
C GLU A 106 19.00 -0.19 3.79
N ILE A 107 18.67 -0.95 2.74
CA ILE A 107 19.62 -1.32 1.67
C ILE A 107 19.94 -0.08 0.85
N ILE A 108 18.91 0.68 0.47
CA ILE A 108 19.05 1.91 -0.31
C ILE A 108 19.92 2.92 0.45
N ARG A 109 19.61 3.15 1.74
CA ARG A 109 20.39 4.04 2.61
C ARG A 109 21.84 3.58 2.75
N SER A 110 22.06 2.27 2.92
CA SER A 110 23.42 1.75 3.06
C SER A 110 24.26 2.03 1.82
N HIS A 111 23.69 1.83 0.64
CA HIS A 111 24.38 2.13 -0.61
C HIS A 111 24.61 3.63 -0.84
N GLU A 112 23.63 4.48 -0.55
CA GLU A 112 23.78 5.95 -0.64
C GLU A 112 24.90 6.44 0.28
N ASN A 113 25.01 5.86 1.47
CA ASN A 113 26.06 6.16 2.45
C ASN A 113 27.37 5.39 2.19
N LYS A 114 27.42 4.50 1.18
CA LYS A 114 28.56 3.63 0.87
C LYS A 114 29.01 2.79 2.08
N THR A 115 28.05 2.32 2.86
CA THR A 115 28.25 1.39 3.97
C THR A 115 27.83 -0.02 3.57
N GLU A 116 28.43 -1.00 4.22
CA GLU A 116 28.00 -2.40 4.11
C GLU A 116 26.81 -2.66 5.04
N ILE A 117 25.90 -3.52 4.61
CA ILE A 117 24.77 -3.97 5.41
C ILE A 117 24.66 -5.49 5.31
N LYS A 118 24.59 -6.15 6.47
CA LYS A 118 24.43 -7.60 6.55
C LYS A 118 23.04 -8.02 6.09
N ALA A 119 22.99 -9.09 5.32
CA ALA A 119 21.74 -9.67 4.86
C ALA A 119 20.84 -10.07 6.04
N ASN A 120 19.59 -9.62 6.00
CA ASN A 120 18.58 -9.91 7.00
C ASN A 120 17.26 -10.31 6.31
N PHE A 121 16.57 -11.33 6.81
CA PHE A 121 15.35 -11.83 6.20
C PHE A 121 14.21 -10.78 6.14
N ALA A 122 14.23 -9.77 7.02
CA ALA A 122 13.28 -8.66 6.94
C ALA A 122 13.38 -7.87 5.63
N MET A 123 14.52 -7.94 4.92
CA MET A 123 14.69 -7.31 3.61
C MET A 123 13.77 -7.97 2.57
N ASP A 124 13.75 -9.31 2.51
CA ASP A 124 12.83 -10.03 1.63
C ASP A 124 11.37 -9.82 2.03
N MET A 125 11.08 -9.65 3.33
CA MET A 125 9.71 -9.33 3.77
C MET A 125 9.23 -7.96 3.26
N PHE A 126 10.12 -6.98 3.12
CA PHE A 126 9.79 -5.70 2.49
C PHE A 126 9.51 -5.88 1.00
N SER A 127 10.40 -6.58 0.29
CA SER A 127 10.23 -6.89 -1.13
C SER A 127 8.93 -7.67 -1.38
N PHE A 128 8.57 -8.59 -0.48
CA PHE A 128 7.31 -9.32 -0.51
C PHE A 128 6.10 -8.38 -0.36
N GLY A 129 6.17 -7.37 0.51
CA GLY A 129 5.14 -6.33 0.60
C GLY A 129 4.92 -5.58 -0.72
N LEU A 130 5.99 -5.30 -1.47
CA LEU A 130 5.89 -4.68 -2.79
C LEU A 130 5.34 -5.65 -3.86
N VAL A 131 5.64 -6.95 -3.75
CA VAL A 131 5.03 -7.99 -4.60
C VAL A 131 3.53 -8.11 -4.32
N LEU A 132 3.11 -8.07 -3.05
CA LEU A 132 1.69 -8.06 -2.70
C LEU A 132 0.98 -6.80 -3.21
N TYR A 133 1.63 -5.64 -3.13
CA TYR A 133 1.10 -4.42 -3.75
C TYR A 133 0.88 -4.60 -5.26
N PHE A 134 1.86 -5.18 -5.96
CA PHE A 134 1.74 -5.48 -7.39
C PHE A 134 0.59 -6.45 -7.70
N LEU A 135 0.40 -7.49 -6.88
CA LEU A 135 -0.73 -8.42 -7.01
C LEU A 135 -2.09 -7.73 -6.88
N GLU A 136 -2.25 -6.83 -5.90
CA GLU A 136 -3.51 -6.12 -5.68
C GLU A 136 -3.79 -5.07 -6.76
N THR A 137 -2.78 -4.30 -7.16
CA THR A 137 -2.98 -3.12 -8.02
C THR A 137 -2.70 -3.39 -9.50
N GLY A 138 -1.88 -4.39 -9.82
CA GLY A 138 -1.31 -4.61 -11.16
C GLY A 138 -0.22 -3.60 -11.53
N HIS A 139 0.25 -2.77 -10.59
CA HIS A 139 1.23 -1.72 -10.82
C HIS A 139 2.39 -1.84 -9.84
N HIS A 140 3.60 -1.57 -10.31
CA HIS A 140 4.74 -1.42 -9.41
C HIS A 140 4.50 -0.22 -8.51
N TYR A 141 4.87 -0.34 -7.23
CA TYR A 141 4.76 0.80 -6.31
C TYR A 141 5.59 1.99 -6.80
N TRP A 142 6.77 1.70 -7.35
CA TRP A 142 7.57 2.66 -8.09
C TRP A 142 8.33 1.96 -9.21
N ASP A 143 8.63 2.71 -10.25
CA ASP A 143 9.23 2.23 -11.51
C ASP A 143 10.75 2.44 -11.59
N GLY A 144 11.36 3.04 -10.56
CA GLY A 144 12.78 3.39 -10.59
C GLY A 144 13.05 4.85 -10.96
N GLU A 145 12.08 5.56 -11.52
CA GLU A 145 12.27 6.91 -12.09
C GLU A 145 11.70 8.01 -11.19
N ASN A 146 10.65 7.70 -10.42
CA ASN A 146 9.98 8.68 -9.57
C ASN A 146 10.73 8.91 -8.24
N GLU A 147 11.60 9.92 -8.22
CA GLU A 147 12.34 10.35 -7.02
C GLU A 147 11.42 10.69 -5.84
N ILE A 148 10.20 11.19 -6.06
CA ILE A 148 9.25 11.50 -4.97
C ILE A 148 8.82 10.20 -4.29
N THR A 149 8.46 9.17 -5.06
CA THR A 149 8.04 7.88 -4.49
C THR A 149 9.20 7.17 -3.81
N LYS A 150 10.41 7.28 -4.38
CA LYS A 150 11.63 6.79 -3.74
C LYS A 150 11.88 7.50 -2.39
N GLU A 151 11.79 8.83 -2.36
CA GLU A 151 11.89 9.62 -1.13
C GLU A 151 10.80 9.22 -0.12
N GLU A 152 9.56 8.97 -0.56
CA GLU A 152 8.49 8.50 0.31
C GLU A 152 8.84 7.17 0.98
N MET A 153 9.36 6.20 0.23
CA MET A 153 9.82 4.89 0.73
C MET A 153 10.96 5.00 1.74
N ILE A 154 11.86 5.96 1.53
CA ILE A 154 13.06 6.13 2.37
C ILE A 154 12.79 7.11 3.52
N SER A 155 11.73 7.93 3.47
CA SER A 155 11.42 8.90 4.50
C SER A 155 10.57 8.32 5.63
N THR A 156 10.58 8.99 6.79
CA THR A 156 9.70 8.68 7.92
C THR A 156 8.24 9.10 7.68
N LYS A 157 7.89 9.54 6.47
CA LYS A 157 6.52 9.88 6.10
C LYS A 157 5.71 8.59 5.91
N ARG A 158 4.41 8.67 6.13
CA ARG A 158 3.51 7.52 5.94
C ARG A 158 3.42 7.20 4.45
N LEU A 159 3.75 5.95 4.08
CA LEU A 159 3.55 5.44 2.73
C LEU A 159 2.07 5.48 2.35
N ILE A 160 1.79 5.98 1.15
CA ILE A 160 0.45 6.02 0.59
C ILE A 160 0.22 4.71 -0.17
N ILE A 161 -0.48 3.78 0.49
CA ILE A 161 -0.84 2.49 -0.11
C ILE A 161 -2.28 2.58 -0.62
N ASP A 162 -2.43 2.72 -1.93
CA ASP A 162 -3.73 2.74 -2.63
C ASP A 162 -4.13 1.30 -3.04
N VAL A 163 -4.78 0.59 -2.12
CA VAL A 163 -5.24 -0.80 -2.30
C VAL A 163 -6.70 -0.89 -1.87
N GLN A 164 -7.55 -1.50 -2.71
CA GLN A 164 -9.00 -1.56 -2.49
C GLN A 164 -9.40 -2.44 -1.31
N ASP A 165 -8.75 -3.60 -1.13
CA ASP A 165 -9.00 -4.51 -0.01
C ASP A 165 -8.36 -3.94 1.28
N PRO A 166 -9.15 -3.59 2.32
CA PRO A 166 -8.62 -3.05 3.56
C PRO A 166 -7.68 -4.00 4.30
N THR A 167 -7.93 -5.32 4.19
CA THR A 167 -7.10 -6.35 4.83
C THR A 167 -5.74 -6.41 4.14
N ALA A 168 -5.74 -6.43 2.80
CA ALA A 168 -4.53 -6.36 2.00
C ALA A 168 -3.74 -5.07 2.29
N CYS A 169 -4.43 -3.92 2.31
CA CYS A 169 -3.84 -2.62 2.60
C CYS A 169 -3.13 -2.60 3.97
N PHE A 170 -3.75 -3.17 5.01
CA PHE A 170 -3.15 -3.27 6.33
C PHE A 170 -1.88 -4.14 6.32
N ILE A 171 -1.96 -5.32 5.71
CA ILE A 171 -0.83 -6.25 5.65
C ILE A 171 0.34 -5.66 4.86
N ILE A 172 0.07 -5.04 3.71
CA ILE A 172 1.10 -4.37 2.90
C ILE A 172 1.76 -3.26 3.72
N LYS A 173 1.01 -2.45 4.48
CA LYS A 173 1.58 -1.41 5.35
C LYS A 173 2.51 -1.97 6.43
N GLU A 174 2.15 -3.10 7.04
CA GLU A 174 2.98 -3.76 8.06
C GLU A 174 4.27 -4.38 7.46
N LEU A 175 4.20 -4.90 6.24
CA LEU A 175 5.36 -5.42 5.49
C LEU A 175 6.29 -4.31 5.00
N LEU A 176 5.72 -3.17 4.61
CA LEU A 176 6.47 -1.99 4.14
C LEU A 176 6.91 -1.06 5.28
N SER A 177 6.96 -1.58 6.51
CA SER A 177 7.51 -0.82 7.64
C SER A 177 8.97 -0.47 7.41
N GLU A 178 9.31 0.81 7.51
CA GLU A 178 10.68 1.30 7.36
C GLU A 178 11.62 0.70 8.42
N THR A 179 11.13 0.58 9.66
CA THR A 179 11.90 0.03 10.77
C THR A 179 11.85 -1.48 10.73
N ILE A 180 13.02 -2.12 10.62
CA ILE A 180 13.19 -3.58 10.58
C ILE A 180 12.46 -4.29 11.74
N LEU A 181 12.55 -3.75 12.96
CA LEU A 181 11.96 -4.37 14.16
C LEU A 181 10.42 -4.31 14.19
N SER A 182 9.81 -3.33 13.51
CA SER A 182 8.35 -3.25 13.39
C SER A 182 7.83 -3.91 12.12
N ARG A 183 8.72 -4.31 11.21
CA ARG A 183 8.36 -4.96 9.95
C ARG A 183 7.75 -6.33 10.24
N MET A 184 6.63 -6.61 9.59
CA MET A 184 5.95 -7.89 9.72
C MET A 184 6.88 -9.05 9.35
N SER A 185 7.01 -10.01 10.25
CA SER A 185 7.71 -11.26 9.99
C SER A 185 6.84 -12.24 9.19
N LEU A 186 7.47 -13.22 8.54
CA LEU A 186 6.76 -14.27 7.80
C LEU A 186 5.80 -15.05 8.72
N GLN A 187 6.19 -15.33 9.96
CA GLN A 187 5.35 -16.03 10.94
C GLN A 187 4.10 -15.21 11.28
N LYS A 188 4.24 -13.90 11.47
CA LYS A 188 3.11 -12.99 11.73
C LYS A 188 2.20 -12.90 10.51
N PHE A 189 2.77 -12.83 9.30
CA PHE A 189 2.01 -12.83 8.05
C PHE A 189 1.16 -14.11 7.90
N MET A 190 1.74 -15.28 8.15
CA MET A 190 1.04 -16.57 8.05
C MET A 190 -0.10 -16.74 9.07
N GLN A 191 -0.15 -15.93 10.12
CA GLN A 191 -1.23 -15.89 11.11
C GLN A 191 -2.33 -14.88 10.74
N SER A 192 -2.13 -14.07 9.70
CA SER A 192 -3.07 -13.03 9.32
C SER A 192 -4.36 -13.60 8.73
N THR A 193 -5.44 -12.83 8.84
CA THR A 193 -6.72 -13.13 8.18
C THR A 193 -6.60 -13.05 6.66
N TYR A 194 -5.67 -12.22 6.15
CA TYR A 194 -5.34 -12.15 4.72
C TYR A 194 -4.83 -13.49 4.20
N TYR A 195 -3.91 -14.15 4.92
CA TYR A 195 -3.32 -15.40 4.48
C TYR A 195 -4.20 -16.62 4.78
N THR A 196 -4.82 -16.66 5.96
CA THR A 196 -5.61 -17.84 6.39
C THR A 196 -7.00 -17.89 5.76
N GLY A 197 -7.53 -16.77 5.28
CA GLY A 197 -8.92 -16.64 4.83
C GLY A 197 -9.96 -16.84 5.95
N VAL A 198 -9.52 -17.04 7.20
CA VAL A 198 -10.41 -17.20 8.35
C VAL A 198 -10.81 -15.81 8.82
N ALA A 199 -12.06 -15.43 8.53
CA ALA A 199 -12.67 -14.28 9.17
C ALA A 199 -12.89 -14.61 10.65
N GLU A 200 -11.92 -14.27 11.51
CA GLU A 200 -12.20 -14.20 12.94
C GLU A 200 -13.43 -13.31 13.15
N ASN A 201 -14.32 -13.77 14.05
CA ASN A 201 -15.60 -13.16 14.42
C ASN A 201 -15.64 -11.65 14.14
N LYS A 202 -16.68 -11.22 13.42
CA LYS A 202 -17.00 -9.84 12.97
C LYS A 202 -16.97 -8.74 14.05
N ASN A 203 -16.52 -9.02 15.27
CA ASN A 203 -16.26 -8.08 16.33
C ASN A 203 -14.88 -7.39 16.24
N MET A 204 -13.87 -7.97 15.57
CA MET A 204 -12.57 -7.28 15.41
C MET A 204 -12.61 -6.18 14.34
N TYR A 205 -13.39 -6.39 13.27
CA TYR A 205 -13.58 -5.41 12.18
C TYR A 205 -14.47 -4.21 12.57
N ARG A 206 -15.13 -4.24 13.74
CA ARG A 206 -15.83 -3.08 14.30
C ARG A 206 -14.87 -2.04 14.92
N ILE A 207 -13.62 -2.40 15.18
CA ILE A 207 -12.63 -1.50 15.79
C ILE A 207 -11.96 -0.59 14.74
N TYR A 208 -11.95 -0.98 13.47
CA TYR A 208 -11.21 -0.24 12.43
C TYR A 208 -12.09 0.44 11.36
N ASN A 209 -13.40 0.14 11.30
CA ASN A 209 -14.37 0.87 10.47
C ASN A 209 -15.03 2.05 11.18
N THR A 210 -14.33 2.62 12.15
CA THR A 210 -14.84 3.69 13.01
C THR A 210 -13.95 4.94 12.89
N ASN A 211 -13.50 5.25 11.68
CA ASN A 211 -12.86 6.54 11.36
C ASN A 211 -13.83 7.75 11.35
N GLN A 212 -15.05 7.58 11.88
CA GLN A 212 -15.90 8.70 12.32
C GLN A 212 -16.59 8.45 13.67
N THR A 213 -16.73 7.21 14.14
CA THR A 213 -17.52 6.87 15.35
C THR A 213 -16.71 6.35 16.54
N ALA A 214 -15.44 5.94 16.40
CA ALA A 214 -14.68 5.37 17.53
C ALA A 214 -14.11 6.43 18.47
N VAL A 215 -13.79 7.62 17.96
CA VAL A 215 -13.21 8.66 18.83
C VAL A 215 -14.27 9.27 19.75
N LEU A 216 -15.55 9.06 19.44
CA LEU A 216 -16.66 9.41 20.33
C LEU A 216 -16.96 8.32 21.38
N ALA A 217 -16.53 7.07 21.14
CA ALA A 217 -16.72 5.96 22.07
C ALA A 217 -15.86 6.15 23.33
N GLU A 218 -16.28 5.53 24.43
CA GLU A 218 -15.57 5.59 25.72
C GLU A 218 -14.13 5.07 25.59
N PRO A 219 -13.18 5.58 26.40
CA PRO A 219 -11.78 5.14 26.35
C PRO A 219 -11.68 3.61 26.45
N MET A 220 -10.70 3.01 25.75
CA MET A 220 -10.44 1.56 25.76
C MET A 220 -10.39 1.00 27.18
N ASN A 221 -11.53 0.53 27.69
CA ASN A 221 -11.57 -0.34 28.85
C ASN A 221 -11.25 -1.74 28.33
N LEU A 222 -10.04 -2.21 28.65
CA LEU A 222 -9.69 -3.60 28.39
C LEU A 222 -10.69 -4.50 29.12
N ASP A 223 -11.14 -5.55 28.42
CA ASP A 223 -12.10 -6.51 28.95
C ASP A 223 -11.57 -7.13 30.26
N SER A 224 -12.45 -7.35 31.23
CA SER A 224 -12.13 -7.90 32.55
C SER A 224 -11.39 -9.24 32.45
N ASN A 225 -11.73 -10.03 31.43
CA ASN A 225 -11.07 -11.32 31.13
C ASN A 225 -9.64 -11.17 30.60
N TYR A 226 -9.32 -10.05 29.95
CA TYR A 226 -7.97 -9.76 29.48
C TYR A 226 -7.10 -9.28 30.63
N ILE A 227 -7.66 -8.44 31.51
CA ILE A 227 -6.97 -7.94 32.71
C ILE A 227 -6.61 -9.07 33.67
N SER A 228 -7.46 -10.09 33.82
CA SER A 228 -7.20 -11.23 34.72
C SER A 228 -6.13 -12.19 34.20
N GLY A 229 -5.82 -12.16 32.90
CA GLY A 229 -4.79 -12.99 32.27
C GLY A 229 -3.41 -12.34 32.14
N MET A 230 -3.26 -11.07 32.55
CA MET A 230 -2.00 -10.34 32.44
C MET A 230 -0.98 -10.83 33.46
N ARG A 231 0.29 -10.90 33.05
CA ARG A 231 1.38 -11.04 34.03
C ARG A 231 1.47 -9.76 34.87
N GLU A 232 1.90 -9.90 36.12
CA GLU A 232 1.87 -8.80 37.10
C GLU A 232 2.66 -7.55 36.66
N GLU A 233 3.71 -7.75 35.87
CA GLU A 233 4.53 -6.68 35.29
C GLU A 233 3.78 -5.91 34.18
N GLU A 234 2.98 -6.60 33.37
CA GLU A 234 2.16 -6.02 32.31
C GLU A 234 0.97 -5.26 32.89
N TYR A 235 0.36 -5.80 33.95
CA TYR A 235 -0.71 -5.13 34.67
C TYR A 235 -0.24 -3.83 35.35
N ARG A 236 0.98 -3.83 35.91
CA ARG A 236 1.60 -2.62 36.45
C ARG A 236 1.85 -1.57 35.37
N LEU A 237 2.41 -1.98 34.22
CA LEU A 237 2.65 -1.10 33.10
C LEU A 237 1.35 -0.48 32.59
N TYR A 238 0.31 -1.31 32.39
CA TYR A 238 -1.02 -0.85 32.00
C TYR A 238 -1.59 0.19 32.97
N ARG A 239 -1.55 -0.08 34.29
CA ARG A 239 -2.02 0.88 35.29
C ARG A 239 -1.27 2.21 35.26
N THR A 240 0.04 2.18 35.03
CA THR A 240 0.85 3.39 34.95
C THR A 240 0.49 4.25 33.74
N PHE A 241 0.23 3.63 32.59
CA PHE A 241 -0.07 4.37 31.35
C PHE A 241 -1.56 4.62 31.10
N LYS A 242 -2.48 3.95 31.81
CA LYS A 242 -3.93 4.15 31.66
C LYS A 242 -4.37 5.62 31.73
N PRO A 243 -3.94 6.43 32.72
CA PRO A 243 -4.33 7.84 32.80
C PRO A 243 -3.83 8.66 31.60
N PHE A 244 -2.66 8.31 31.06
CA PHE A 244 -2.09 8.97 29.87
C PHE A 244 -2.95 8.70 28.63
N PHE A 245 -3.34 7.43 28.40
CA PHE A 245 -4.19 7.06 27.27
C PHE A 245 -5.60 7.67 27.38
N GLU A 246 -6.18 7.72 28.58
CA GLU A 246 -7.47 8.37 28.82
C GLU A 246 -7.41 9.88 28.51
N ASN A 247 -6.36 10.56 28.95
CA ASN A 247 -6.18 11.98 28.68
C ASN A 247 -6.00 12.25 27.17
N TYR A 248 -5.16 11.45 26.50
CA TYR A 248 -4.94 11.55 25.06
C TYR A 248 -6.22 11.32 24.24
N HIS A 249 -7.03 10.32 24.64
CA HIS A 249 -8.33 10.04 24.01
C HIS A 249 -9.31 11.21 24.14
N ASN A 250 -9.39 11.80 25.34
CA ASN A 250 -10.27 12.95 25.59
C ASN A 250 -9.84 14.20 24.80
N GLU A 251 -8.54 14.43 24.66
CA GLU A 251 -8.00 15.54 23.88
C GLU A 251 -8.28 15.37 22.38
N MET A 252 -8.08 14.15 21.85
CA MET A 252 -8.45 13.76 20.48
C MET A 252 -9.94 13.98 20.21
N LYS A 253 -10.81 13.52 21.13
CA LYS A 253 -12.27 13.68 21.02
C LYS A 253 -12.67 15.15 20.92
N LYS A 254 -12.13 16.00 21.80
CA LYS A 254 -12.41 17.44 21.79
C LYS A 254 -11.95 18.13 20.50
N ASN A 255 -10.78 17.75 19.97
CA ASN A 255 -10.27 18.28 18.72
C ASN A 255 -11.13 17.89 17.51
N LEU A 256 -11.65 16.66 17.50
CA LEU A 256 -12.57 16.20 16.45
C LEU A 256 -13.94 16.84 16.53
N GLU A 257 -14.49 17.05 17.73
CA GLU A 257 -15.74 17.81 17.92
C GLU A 257 -15.60 19.24 17.38
N MET A 258 -14.45 19.89 17.64
CA MET A 258 -14.14 21.23 17.11
C MET A 258 -13.92 21.25 15.59
N MET A 259 -13.36 20.19 15.00
CA MET A 259 -13.26 20.06 13.53
C MET A 259 -14.64 19.83 12.90
N GLY A 260 -15.47 18.98 13.51
CA GLY A 260 -16.84 18.70 13.06
C GLY A 260 -17.66 19.98 12.97
N SER A 261 -17.62 20.82 14.01
CA SER A 261 -18.36 22.09 14.01
C SER A 261 -17.91 23.02 12.86
N LYS A 262 -16.60 23.10 12.60
CA LYS A 262 -16.06 23.91 11.49
C LYS A 262 -16.45 23.37 10.12
N ILE A 263 -16.55 22.05 9.96
CA ILE A 263 -17.01 21.41 8.73
C ILE A 263 -18.49 21.70 8.52
N ASP A 264 -19.31 21.62 9.57
CA ASP A 264 -20.73 21.95 9.51
C ASP A 264 -20.95 23.42 9.13
N ASP A 265 -20.17 24.34 9.71
CA ASP A 265 -20.18 25.76 9.37
C ASP A 265 -19.84 25.98 7.87
N CYS A 266 -18.74 25.40 7.38
CA CYS A 266 -18.38 25.47 5.95
C CYS A 266 -19.45 24.85 5.03
N THR A 267 -20.07 23.75 5.47
CA THR A 267 -21.12 23.07 4.70
C THR A 267 -22.39 23.91 4.59
N ASN A 268 -22.73 24.63 5.67
CA ASN A 268 -23.85 25.56 5.69
C ASN A 268 -23.57 26.78 4.79
N ASP A 269 -22.36 27.34 4.85
CA ASP A 269 -21.94 28.43 3.96
C ASP A 269 -22.01 28.02 2.49
N LEU A 270 -21.53 26.81 2.15
CA LEU A 270 -21.63 26.24 0.80
C LEU A 270 -23.07 26.04 0.33
N LYS A 271 -23.97 25.57 1.21
CA LYS A 271 -25.41 25.45 0.89
C LYS A 271 -26.04 26.81 0.63
N ASP A 272 -25.68 27.82 1.40
CA ASP A 272 -26.18 29.19 1.23
C ASP A 272 -25.68 29.83 -0.08
N LEU A 273 -24.41 29.62 -0.43
CA LEU A 273 -23.85 29.99 -1.73
C LEU A 273 -24.58 29.28 -2.88
N THR A 274 -24.82 27.97 -2.75
CA THR A 274 -25.49 27.16 -3.77
C THR A 274 -26.95 27.60 -3.99
N LYS A 275 -27.63 28.11 -2.96
CA LYS A 275 -28.97 28.73 -3.09
C LYS A 275 -28.95 30.10 -3.77
N LYS A 276 -27.89 30.90 -3.58
CA LYS A 276 -27.78 32.25 -4.13
C LYS A 276 -27.37 32.26 -5.61
N ILE A 277 -26.56 31.30 -6.06
CA ILE A 277 -26.08 31.21 -7.45
C ILE A 277 -27.23 31.17 -8.50
N PRO A 278 -28.29 30.35 -8.35
CA PRO A 278 -29.43 30.36 -9.27
C PRO A 278 -30.17 31.71 -9.32
N GLN A 279 -30.29 32.39 -8.18
CA GLN A 279 -30.95 33.68 -8.07
C GLN A 279 -30.13 34.77 -8.79
N TRP A 280 -28.82 34.79 -8.61
CA TRP A 280 -27.92 35.69 -9.33
C TRP A 280 -27.96 35.44 -10.84
N ASN A 281 -27.96 34.18 -11.28
CA ASN A 281 -28.10 33.85 -12.69
C ASN A 281 -29.43 34.37 -13.28
N MET A 282 -30.53 34.24 -12.54
CA MET A 282 -31.83 34.80 -12.93
C MET A 282 -31.83 36.32 -13.04
N ASP A 283 -31.17 37.01 -12.10
CA ASP A 283 -31.09 38.48 -12.10
C ASP A 283 -30.20 38.98 -13.24
N VAL A 284 -29.11 38.27 -13.56
CA VAL A 284 -28.26 38.54 -14.74
C VAL A 284 -29.06 38.34 -16.03
N VAL A 285 -29.82 37.25 -16.16
CA VAL A 285 -30.67 36.99 -17.34
C VAL A 285 -31.75 38.07 -17.51
N LYS A 286 -32.39 38.51 -16.41
CA LYS A 286 -33.37 39.61 -16.44
C LYS A 286 -32.72 40.94 -16.85
N THR A 287 -31.52 41.21 -16.38
CA THR A 287 -30.77 42.42 -16.72
C THR A 287 -30.41 42.42 -18.20
N ILE A 288 -29.86 41.32 -18.71
CA ILE A 288 -29.54 41.15 -20.13
C ILE A 288 -30.80 41.29 -20.99
N SER A 289 -31.92 40.67 -20.59
CA SER A 289 -33.19 40.75 -21.31
C SER A 289 -33.74 42.19 -21.37
N SER A 290 -33.61 42.94 -20.27
CA SER A 290 -34.01 44.35 -20.20
C SER A 290 -33.13 45.24 -21.10
N PHE A 291 -31.82 44.98 -21.15
CA PHE A 291 -30.89 45.66 -22.05
C PHE A 291 -31.20 45.37 -23.53
N ILE A 292 -31.51 44.11 -23.87
CA ILE A 292 -31.91 43.73 -25.23
C ILE A 292 -33.20 44.47 -25.60
N CYS A 293 -34.22 44.46 -24.74
CA CYS A 293 -35.49 45.14 -24.98
C CYS A 293 -35.32 46.66 -25.21
N LEU A 294 -34.50 47.34 -24.39
CA LEU A 294 -34.14 48.75 -24.58
C LEU A 294 -33.43 49.01 -25.91
N ARG A 295 -32.58 48.08 -26.36
CA ARG A 295 -31.90 48.17 -27.66
C ARG A 295 -32.89 48.03 -28.82
N THR A 296 -33.85 47.11 -28.71
CA THR A 296 -34.89 46.90 -29.73
C THR A 296 -35.84 48.11 -29.82
N GLN A 297 -36.24 48.68 -28.69
CA GLN A 297 -37.04 49.91 -28.66
C GLN A 297 -36.29 51.11 -29.27
N ARG A 298 -35.00 51.28 -28.96
CA ARG A 298 -34.15 52.32 -29.59
C ARG A 298 -33.95 52.10 -31.09
N SER A 299 -33.87 50.84 -31.54
CA SER A 299 -33.83 50.49 -32.97
C SER A 299 -35.14 50.84 -33.68
N MET A 300 -36.29 50.51 -33.08
CA MET A 300 -37.61 50.85 -33.62
C MET A 300 -37.86 52.36 -33.68
N ALA A 301 -37.43 53.11 -32.65
CA ALA A 301 -37.51 54.57 -32.65
C ALA A 301 -36.64 55.21 -33.75
N ARG A 302 -35.46 54.66 -34.04
CA ARG A 302 -34.60 55.11 -35.15
C ARG A 302 -35.15 54.76 -36.54
N SER A 303 -35.91 53.67 -36.68
CA SER A 303 -36.62 53.35 -37.93
C SER A 303 -37.91 54.16 -38.12
N GLY A 304 -38.52 54.65 -37.03
CA GLY A 304 -39.70 55.53 -37.07
C GLY A 304 -39.38 56.95 -37.53
N SER A 305 -38.26 57.55 -37.10
CA SER A 305 -37.85 58.90 -37.52
C SER A 305 -37.29 59.01 -38.96
N LYS A 306 -37.45 57.98 -39.80
CA LYS A 306 -37.15 58.05 -41.25
C LYS A 306 -38.40 57.93 -42.14
N ARG A 307 -39.60 57.98 -41.57
CA ARG A 307 -40.84 58.21 -42.31
C ARG A 307 -41.70 59.23 -41.54
N LEU A 308 -41.70 60.45 -42.08
CA LEU A 308 -42.44 61.67 -41.68
C LEU A 308 -41.86 62.41 -40.47
#